data_AF-A0A257TQN5-F1
#
_entry.id   AF-A0A257TQN5-F1
#
_cell.length_a   1.000
_cell.length_b   1.000
_cell.length_c   1.000
_cell.angle_alpha   90.00
_cell.angle_beta   90.00
_cell.angle_gamma   90.00
#
_symmetry.space_group_name_H-M   'P 1'
#
loop_
_entity.id
_entity.type
_entity.pdbx_description
1 polymer ?
#
loop_
_entity_poly.entity_id
_entity_poly.type
_entity_poly.pdbx_seq_one_letter_code
_entity_poly.pdbx_strand_id
1 'polypeptide(L)' 'MTRIVVDAELLSKLSYLSGPLEFCSESGQVFGKFMPDPDREAALKAMPELSEAELKRRSQEPGYSTEQVIAYLESL' A
#
# COMPACT_ATOMS: atom_id res chain seq x y z
N MET A 1 1.03 -2.61 22.93
CA MET A 1 0.21 -2.79 21.71
C MET A 1 -1.24 -2.90 22.12
N THR A 2 -2.11 -2.03 21.62
CA THR A 2 -3.55 -2.09 21.88
C THR A 2 -4.18 -3.09 20.91
N ARG A 3 -4.93 -4.07 21.42
CA ARG A 3 -5.62 -5.09 20.63
C ARG A 3 -7.12 -4.85 20.71
N ILE A 4 -7.79 -4.77 19.56
CA ILE A 4 -9.25 -4.68 19.47
C ILE A 4 -9.76 -6.06 19.03
N VAL A 5 -10.71 -6.62 19.78
CA VAL A 5 -11.40 -7.86 19.42
C VAL A 5 -12.68 -7.48 18.71
N VAL A 6 -12.88 -7.99 17.50
CA VAL A 6 -14.09 -7.75 16.71
C VAL A 6 -15.21 -8.68 17.17
N ASP A 7 -16.45 -8.19 17.17
CA ASP A 7 -17.63 -9.02 17.39
C ASP A 7 -18.03 -9.79 16.13
N ALA A 8 -19.03 -10.66 16.26
CA ALA A 8 -19.51 -11.49 15.16
C ALA A 8 -20.14 -10.67 14.01
N GLU A 9 -20.77 -9.54 14.33
CA GLU A 9 -21.42 -8.70 13.32
C GLU A 9 -20.36 -8.00 12.45
N LEU A 10 -19.37 -7.38 13.08
CA LEU A 10 -18.24 -6.76 12.39
C LEU A 10 -17.43 -7.80 11.61
N LEU A 11 -17.19 -8.99 12.19
CA LEU A 11 -16.49 -10.07 11.50
C LEU A 11 -17.18 -10.47 10.18
N SER A 12 -18.50 -10.54 10.17
CA SER A 12 -19.26 -10.89 8.95
C SER A 12 -19.09 -9.86 7.83
N LYS A 13 -18.93 -8.57 8.18
CA LYS A 13 -18.67 -7.47 7.23
C LYS A 13 -17.23 -7.49 6.71
N LEU A 14 -16.28 -7.96 7.52
CA LEU A 14 -14.87 -8.07 7.17
C LEU A 14 -14.54 -9.27 6.25
N SER A 15 -15.35 -10.33 6.30
CA SER A 15 -15.06 -11.63 5.66
C SER A 15 -15.06 -11.61 4.12
N TYR A 16 -15.55 -10.53 3.49
CA TYR A 16 -15.73 -10.41 2.04
C TYR A 16 -14.93 -9.27 1.40
N LEU A 17 -13.96 -8.70 2.13
CA LEU A 17 -13.26 -7.50 1.68
C LEU A 17 -12.04 -7.86 0.84
N SER A 18 -12.03 -7.36 -0.40
CA SER A 18 -10.92 -7.43 -1.34
C SER A 18 -10.00 -6.21 -1.29
N GLY A 19 -10.29 -5.24 -0.42
CA GLY A 19 -9.55 -3.98 -0.37
C GLY A 19 -9.69 -3.22 0.95
N PRO A 20 -9.02 -2.07 1.07
CA PRO A 20 -9.03 -1.24 2.28
C PRO A 20 -10.43 -0.82 2.70
N LEU A 21 -10.65 -0.71 4.02
CA LEU A 21 -11.88 -0.17 4.59
C LEU A 21 -11.57 0.98 5.55
N GLU A 22 -12.52 1.90 5.65
CA GLU A 22 -12.46 3.03 6.57
C GLU A 22 -13.43 2.82 7.73
N PHE A 23 -12.99 3.15 8.94
CA PHE A 23 -13.87 3.23 10.10
C PHE A 23 -14.35 4.67 10.23
N CYS A 24 -15.65 4.89 10.07
CA CYS A 24 -16.26 6.21 10.10
C CYS A 24 -17.23 6.37 11.28
N SER A 25 -17.42 7.60 11.76
CA SER A 25 -18.55 7.96 12.62
C SER A 25 -19.87 7.89 11.87
N GLU A 26 -20.97 8.00 12.61
CA GLU A 26 -22.31 8.25 12.06
C GLU A 26 -22.38 9.55 11.24
N SER A 27 -21.53 10.54 11.54
CA SER A 27 -21.41 11.77 10.74
C SER A 27 -20.53 11.62 9.49
N GLY A 28 -19.95 10.45 9.24
CA GLY A 28 -19.06 10.16 8.11
C GLY A 28 -17.60 10.54 8.31
N GLN A 29 -17.19 10.94 9.52
CA GLN A 29 -15.80 11.28 9.82
C GLN A 29 -14.96 10.00 9.99
N VAL A 30 -13.86 9.90 9.24
CA VAL A 30 -12.93 8.75 9.30
C VAL A 30 -12.07 8.84 10.57
N PHE A 31 -12.05 7.77 11.36
CA PHE A 31 -11.22 7.62 12.57
C PHE A 31 -10.04 6.67 12.37
N GLY A 32 -10.08 5.84 11.34
CA GLY A 32 -9.04 4.89 11.05
C GLY A 32 -9.29 4.14 9.76
N LYS A 33 -8.26 3.43 9.31
CA LYS A 33 -8.33 2.56 8.15
C LYS A 33 -7.86 1.17 8.55
N PHE A 34 -8.58 0.15 8.12
CA PHE A 34 -8.09 -1.21 8.15
C PHE A 34 -7.66 -1.57 6.72
N MET A 35 -6.36 -1.81 6.59
CA MET A 35 -5.78 -2.42 5.40
C MET A 35 -5.81 -3.92 5.65
N PRO A 36 -6.71 -4.70 5.01
CA PRO A 36 -6.51 -6.14 4.98
C PRO A 36 -5.14 -6.35 4.38
N ASP A 37 -4.26 -7.07 5.09
CA ASP A 37 -2.93 -7.38 4.60
C ASP A 37 -3.13 -8.10 3.27
N PRO A 38 -2.85 -7.45 2.12
CA PRO A 38 -2.94 -8.14 0.86
C PRO A 38 -1.83 -9.16 0.94
N ASP A 39 -2.21 -10.44 1.00
CA ASP A 39 -1.33 -11.61 1.06
C ASP A 39 0.05 -11.22 0.56
N ARG A 40 0.99 -10.97 1.48
CA ARG A 40 2.28 -10.34 1.15
C ARG A 40 2.97 -11.07 0.00
N GLU A 41 2.69 -12.36 -0.13
CA GLU A 41 3.03 -13.17 -1.29
C GLU A 41 2.41 -12.68 -2.61
N ALA A 42 1.12 -12.37 -2.68
CA ALA A 42 0.46 -11.84 -3.88
C ALA A 42 1.06 -10.49 -4.30
N ALA A 43 1.37 -9.60 -3.34
CA ALA A 43 2.03 -8.33 -3.62
C ALA A 43 3.47 -8.54 -4.15
N LEU A 44 4.21 -9.50 -3.58
CA LEU A 44 5.55 -9.88 -4.06
C LEU A 44 5.49 -10.58 -5.42
N LYS A 45 4.47 -11.41 -5.68
CA LYS A 45 4.24 -12.10 -6.97
C LYS A 45 3.81 -11.15 -8.08
N ALA A 46 3.18 -10.02 -7.75
CA ALA A 46 2.80 -8.98 -8.70
C ALA A 46 3.99 -8.06 -9.08
N MET A 47 5.12 -8.13 -8.37
CA MET A 47 6.31 -7.40 -8.76
C MET A 47 6.91 -8.04 -10.03
N PRO A 48 7.15 -7.27 -11.09
CA PRO A 48 7.85 -7.81 -12.26
C PRO A 48 9.25 -8.27 -11.86
N GLU A 49 9.60 -9.51 -12.19
CA GLU A 49 10.97 -10.00 -12.01
C GLU A 49 11.91 -9.14 -12.85
N LEU A 50 12.86 -8.47 -12.18
CA LEU A 50 13.92 -7.73 -12.86
C LEU A 50 15.02 -8.72 -13.25
N SER A 51 15.37 -8.75 -14.54
CA SER A 51 16.52 -9.52 -14.99
C SER A 51 17.81 -8.99 -14.39
N GLU A 52 18.84 -9.83 -14.27
CA GLU A 52 20.17 -9.38 -13.82
C GLU A 52 20.74 -8.24 -14.68
N ALA A 53 20.44 -8.26 -15.99
CA ALA A 53 20.83 -7.19 -16.91
C ALA A 53 20.16 -5.85 -16.54
N GLU A 54 18.88 -5.86 -16.16
CA GLU A 54 18.15 -4.67 -15.74
C GLU A 54 18.63 -4.15 -14.38
N LEU A 55 18.92 -5.04 -13.44
CA LEU A 55 19.53 -4.67 -12.15
C LEU A 55 20.89 -4.01 -12.36
N LYS A 56 21.72 -4.55 -13.27
CA LYS A 56 23.03 -3.98 -13.62
C LYS A 56 22.92 -2.64 -14.33
N ARG A 57 21.92 -2.45 -15.20
CA ARG A 57 21.66 -1.17 -15.85
C ARG A 57 21.33 -0.09 -14.81
N ARG A 58 20.39 -0.39 -13.90
CA ARG A 58 19.97 0.56 -12.85
C ARG A 58 21.08 0.93 -11.88
N SER A 59 21.96 0.00 -11.54
CA SER A 59 23.09 0.29 -10.64
C SER A 59 24.17 1.17 -11.27
N GLN A 60 24.17 1.29 -12.61
CA GLN A 60 25.09 2.15 -13.37
C GLN A 60 24.47 3.50 -13.74
N GLU A 61 23.16 3.67 -13.56
CA GLU A 61 22.46 4.92 -13.85
C GLU A 61 22.59 5.90 -12.67
N PRO A 62 22.80 7.20 -12.95
CA PRO A 62 22.76 8.22 -11.91
C PRO A 62 21.38 8.26 -11.26
N GLY A 63 21.35 8.15 -9.93
CA GLY A 63 20.13 8.41 -9.16
C GLY A 63 19.79 9.90 -9.17
N TYR A 64 18.50 10.20 -9.02
CA TYR A 64 18.03 11.56 -8.80
C TYR A 64 17.81 11.80 -7.30
N SER A 65 18.15 13.00 -6.83
CA SER A 65 17.73 13.44 -5.50
C SER A 65 16.22 13.70 -5.49
N THR A 66 15.63 13.66 -4.31
CA THR A 66 14.20 13.97 -4.12
C THR A 66 13.86 15.35 -4.70
N GLU A 67 14.72 16.34 -4.51
CA GLU A 67 14.54 17.71 -5.01
C GLU A 67 14.55 17.75 -6.55
N GLN A 68 15.44 17.00 -7.19
CA GLN A 68 15.50 16.90 -8.66
C GLN A 68 14.24 16.24 -9.23
N VAL A 69 13.73 15.20 -8.56
CA VAL A 69 12.49 14.54 -8.96
C VAL A 69 11.30 15.48 -8.83
N ILE A 70 11.17 16.18 -7.69
CA ILE A 70 10.09 17.15 -7.47
C ILE A 70 10.12 18.25 -8.53
N ALA A 71 11.29 18.86 -8.77
CA ALA A 71 11.43 19.94 -9.76
C ALA A 71 11.04 19.51 -11.19
N TYR A 72 11.37 18.26 -11.58
CA TYR A 72 10.93 17.72 -12.86
C TYR A 72 9.41 17.54 -12.91
N LEU A 73 8.80 16.97 -11.88
CA LEU A 73 7.36 16.72 -11.82
C LEU A 73 6.53 18.01 -11.85
N GLU A 74 7.03 19.08 -11.24
CA GLU A 74 6.40 20.40 -11.27
C GLU A 74 6.47 21.09 -12.64
N SER A 75 7.34 20.62 -13.54
CA SER A 75 7.50 21.17 -14.89
C SER A 75 6.63 20.49 -15.96
N LEU A 76 5.92 19.41 -15.60
CA LEU A 76 4.99 18.67 -16.46
C LEU A 76 3.62 19.33 -16.56
#